data_AF-M5PPZ9-F1
#
_entry.id   AF-M5PPZ9-F1
#
_cell.length_a   1.000
_cell.length_b   1.000
_cell.length_c   1.000
_cell.angle_alpha   90.00
_cell.angle_beta   90.00
_cell.angle_gamma   90.00
#
_symmetry.space_group_name_H-M   'P 1'
#
loop_
_entity.id
_entity.type
_entity.pdbx_description
1 polymer ?
#
loop_
_entity_poly.entity_id
_entity_poly.type
_entity_poly.pdbx_seq_one_letter_code
_entity_poly.pdbx_strand_id
1 'polypeptide(L)'
;MIDLDITFFIQLVNFLIIWMVLSLVLYRPIRGIIKKRSDYMVGQVSSIEKFNAQAVAKVKDYEVALDAARKTGLDERNRLKVEAQAHETEIVGNAGRDAASKISAARAEIESQVKKAMQSLQSEVDKMAKKATDKILA
;
A
#
# COMPACT_ATOMS: atom_id res chain seq x y z
N MET A 1 -47.39 -54.66 68.96
CA MET A 1 -48.17 -53.62 68.27
C MET A 1 -47.26 -52.41 68.15
N ILE A 2 -47.30 -51.68 67.03
CA ILE A 2 -46.54 -50.43 66.94
C ILE A 2 -47.36 -49.41 67.70
N ASP A 3 -46.98 -49.13 68.94
CA ASP A 3 -47.61 -48.09 69.73
C ASP A 3 -47.11 -46.75 69.22
N LEU A 4 -48.01 -46.01 68.57
CA LEU A 4 -47.75 -44.63 68.15
C LEU A 4 -47.83 -43.72 69.38
N ASP A 5 -46.73 -43.67 70.11
CA ASP A 5 -46.56 -42.76 71.23
C ASP A 5 -46.17 -41.35 70.79
N ILE A 6 -46.35 -40.37 71.68
CA ILE A 6 -45.95 -38.96 71.48
C ILE A 6 -44.47 -38.85 71.07
N THR A 7 -43.62 -39.77 71.54
CA THR A 7 -42.20 -39.86 71.16
C THR A 7 -41.99 -40.05 69.66
N PHE A 8 -42.85 -40.82 68.97
CA PHE A 8 -42.79 -40.99 67.52
C PHE A 8 -43.04 -39.67 66.78
N PHE A 9 -44.03 -38.89 67.23
CA PHE A 9 -44.31 -37.57 66.66
C PHE A 9 -43.17 -36.57 66.92
N ILE A 10 -42.56 -36.60 68.11
CA ILE A 10 -41.39 -35.77 68.43
C ILE A 10 -40.20 -36.15 67.52
N GLN A 11 -39.96 -37.44 67.30
CA GLN A 11 -38.89 -37.91 66.42
C GLN A 11 -39.14 -37.56 64.95
N LEU A 12 -40.40 -37.62 64.49
CA LEU A 12 -40.79 -37.19 63.14
C LEU A 12 -40.55 -35.69 62.94
N VAL A 13 -40.94 -34.86 63.92
CA VAL A 13 -40.68 -33.40 63.88
C VAL A 13 -39.17 -33.13 63.87
N ASN A 14 -38.38 -33.84 64.69
CA ASN A 14 -36.93 -33.69 64.69
C ASN A 14 -36.32 -34.06 63.32
N PHE A 15 -36.76 -35.15 62.71
CA PHE A 15 -36.33 -35.55 61.37
C PHE A 15 -36.69 -34.51 60.31
N LEU A 16 -37.90 -33.96 60.34
CA LEU A 16 -38.34 -32.91 59.41
C LEU A 16 -37.53 -31.62 59.58
N ILE A 17 -37.20 -31.22 60.81
CA ILE A 17 -36.34 -30.07 61.09
C ILE A 17 -34.95 -30.30 60.50
N ILE A 18 -34.32 -31.45 60.77
CA ILE A 18 -33.00 -31.78 60.23
C ILE A 18 -33.03 -31.84 58.70
N TRP A 19 -34.07 -32.44 58.11
CA TRP A 19 -34.24 -32.51 56.66
C TRP A 19 -34.37 -31.12 56.03
N MET A 20 -35.14 -30.23 56.65
CA MET A 20 -35.29 -28.84 56.18
C MET A 20 -33.97 -28.07 56.28
N VAL A 21 -33.25 -28.20 57.40
CA VAL A 21 -31.93 -27.59 57.60
C VAL A 21 -30.94 -28.13 56.56
N LEU A 22 -30.89 -29.44 56.34
CA LEU A 22 -29.99 -30.06 55.38
C LEU A 22 -30.31 -29.66 53.93
N SER A 23 -31.59 -29.53 53.60
CA SER A 23 -32.05 -29.02 52.30
C SER A 23 -31.60 -27.58 52.06
N LEU A 24 -31.69 -26.72 53.08
CA LEU A 24 -31.27 -25.33 52.96
C LEU A 24 -29.75 -25.18 52.93
N VAL A 25 -29.03 -25.92 53.78
CA VAL A 25 -27.58 -25.77 54.00
C VAL A 25 -26.77 -26.52 52.96
N LEU A 26 -27.24 -27.64 52.41
CA LEU A 26 -26.45 -28.49 51.51
C LEU A 26 -26.91 -28.42 50.05
N TYR A 27 -28.22 -28.59 49.78
CA TYR A 27 -28.72 -28.66 48.41
C TYR A 27 -28.60 -27.32 47.66
N ARG A 28 -28.88 -26.20 48.32
CA ARG A 28 -28.76 -24.87 47.71
C ARG A 28 -27.32 -24.52 47.28
N PRO A 29 -26.30 -24.59 48.15
CA PRO A 29 -24.94 -24.24 47.74
C PRO A 29 -24.34 -25.23 46.73
N ILE A 30 -24.63 -26.53 46.84
CA ILE A 30 -24.15 -27.53 45.87
C ILE A 30 -24.66 -27.20 44.47
N ARG A 31 -25.97 -26.93 44.32
CA ARG A 31 -26.55 -26.56 43.02
C ARG A 31 -25.98 -25.24 42.50
N GLY A 32 -25.71 -24.28 43.39
CA GLY A 32 -25.06 -23.01 43.05
C GLY A 32 -23.64 -23.20 42.49
N ILE A 33 -22.82 -24.06 43.12
CA ILE A 33 -21.45 -24.34 42.68
C ILE A 33 -21.43 -25.07 41.35
N ILE A 34 -22.32 -26.06 41.16
CA ILE A 34 -22.43 -26.79 39.89
C ILE A 34 -22.82 -25.83 38.76
N LYS A 35 -23.82 -24.97 38.98
CA LYS A 35 -24.22 -23.96 38.00
C LYS A 35 -23.09 -22.98 37.70
N LYS A 36 -22.40 -22.46 38.73
CA LYS A 36 -21.28 -21.54 38.57
C LYS A 36 -20.13 -22.17 37.77
N ARG A 37 -19.82 -23.46 38.00
CA ARG A 37 -18.84 -24.20 37.19
C ARG A 37 -19.28 -24.34 35.74
N SER A 38 -20.55 -24.69 35.48
CA SER A 38 -21.08 -24.79 34.12
C SER A 38 -21.02 -23.45 33.41
N ASP A 39 -21.50 -22.38 34.05
CA ASP A 39 -21.55 -21.04 33.48
C ASP A 39 -20.13 -20.52 33.19
N TYR A 40 -19.18 -20.79 34.07
CA TYR A 40 -17.76 -20.43 33.88
C TYR A 40 -17.12 -21.19 32.71
N MET A 41 -17.39 -22.49 32.59
CA MET A 41 -16.90 -23.31 31.47
C MET A 41 -17.50 -22.85 30.14
N VAL A 42 -18.81 -22.66 30.07
CA VAL A 42 -19.50 -22.16 28.87
C VAL A 42 -19.02 -20.75 28.50
N GLY A 43 -18.84 -19.88 29.49
CA GLY A 43 -18.31 -18.53 29.28
C GLY A 43 -16.89 -18.53 28.71
N GLN A 44 -16.02 -19.42 29.21
CA GLN A 44 -14.67 -19.58 28.66
C GLN A 44 -14.68 -20.10 27.22
N VAL A 45 -15.46 -21.15 26.93
CA VAL A 45 -15.57 -21.69 25.56
C VAL A 45 -16.08 -20.62 24.60
N SER A 46 -17.15 -19.90 24.96
CA SER A 46 -17.67 -18.81 24.12
C SER A 46 -16.66 -17.69 23.92
N SER A 47 -15.86 -17.36 24.95
CA SER A 47 -14.81 -16.34 24.84
C SER A 47 -13.68 -16.78 23.91
N ILE A 48 -13.28 -18.06 23.98
CA ILE A 48 -12.27 -18.65 23.09
C ILE A 48 -12.77 -18.65 21.65
N GLU A 49 -14.02 -19.08 21.41
CA GLU A 49 -14.62 -19.06 20.08
C GLU A 49 -14.69 -17.65 19.49
N LYS A 50 -15.12 -16.67 20.29
CA LYS A 50 -15.14 -15.25 19.88
C LYS A 50 -13.74 -14.74 19.58
N PHE A 51 -12.75 -15.05 20.42
CA PHE A 51 -11.37 -14.65 20.22
C PHE A 51 -10.81 -15.23 18.92
N ASN A 52 -11.02 -16.53 18.67
CA ASN A 52 -10.60 -17.19 17.44
C ASN A 52 -11.30 -16.59 16.20
N ALA A 53 -12.61 -16.35 16.27
CA ALA A 53 -13.35 -15.72 15.17
C ALA A 53 -12.83 -14.31 14.87
N GLN A 54 -12.54 -13.51 15.90
CA GLN A 54 -11.95 -12.18 15.75
C GLN A 54 -10.53 -12.24 15.20
N ALA A 55 -9.71 -13.21 15.64
CA ALA A 55 -8.36 -13.40 15.13
C ALA A 55 -8.37 -13.76 13.64
N VAL A 56 -9.22 -14.71 13.23
CA VAL A 56 -9.40 -15.09 11.82
C VAL A 56 -9.88 -13.91 10.99
N ALA A 57 -10.86 -13.13 11.49
CA ALA A 57 -11.32 -11.93 10.80
C ALA A 57 -10.20 -10.90 10.63
N LYS A 58 -9.42 -10.62 11.68
CA LYS A 58 -8.29 -9.69 11.61
C LYS A 58 -7.20 -10.12 10.65
N VAL A 59 -6.87 -11.43 10.61
CA VAL A 59 -5.89 -11.96 9.66
C VAL A 59 -6.40 -11.77 8.24
N LYS A 60 -7.66 -12.09 7.97
CA LYS A 60 -8.28 -11.90 6.66
C LYS A 60 -8.29 -10.42 6.24
N ASP A 61 -8.66 -9.52 7.13
CA ASP A 61 -8.67 -8.08 6.85
C ASP A 61 -7.26 -7.56 6.57
N TYR A 62 -6.26 -8.07 7.31
CA TYR A 62 -4.85 -7.74 7.08
C TYR A 62 -4.36 -8.23 5.72
N GLU A 63 -4.69 -9.46 5.32
CA GLU A 63 -4.34 -10.00 4.01
C GLU A 63 -4.96 -9.17 2.87
N VAL A 64 -6.24 -8.82 2.99
CA VAL A 64 -6.94 -7.97 2.02
C VAL A 64 -6.28 -6.58 1.93
N ALA A 65 -5.96 -5.97 3.06
CA ALA A 65 -5.30 -4.67 3.08
C ALA A 65 -3.90 -4.73 2.47
N LEU A 66 -3.15 -5.81 2.73
CA LEU A 66 -1.81 -6.02 2.18
C LEU A 66 -1.86 -6.18 0.66
N ASP A 67 -2.79 -6.98 0.14
CA ASP A 67 -2.94 -7.17 -1.31
C ASP A 67 -3.43 -5.89 -2.00
N ALA A 68 -4.33 -5.13 -1.38
CA ALA A 68 -4.74 -3.82 -1.88
C ALA A 68 -3.57 -2.83 -1.93
N ALA A 69 -2.74 -2.80 -0.89
CA ALA A 69 -1.55 -1.95 -0.84
C ALA A 69 -0.51 -2.35 -1.91
N ARG A 70 -0.28 -3.65 -2.11
CA ARG A 70 0.61 -4.17 -3.17
C ARG A 70 0.10 -3.78 -4.55
N LYS A 71 -1.19 -3.97 -4.81
CA LYS A 71 -1.80 -3.60 -6.10
C LYS A 71 -1.65 -2.10 -6.37
N THR A 72 -2.01 -1.27 -5.39
CA THR A 72 -1.86 0.19 -5.49
C THR A 72 -0.41 0.59 -5.73
N GLY A 73 0.54 -0.02 -5.03
CA GLY A 73 1.96 0.24 -5.21
C GLY A 73 2.47 -0.16 -6.60
N LEU A 74 2.03 -1.30 -7.14
CA LEU A 74 2.37 -1.72 -8.50
C LEU A 74 1.76 -0.80 -9.57
N ASP A 75 0.50 -0.41 -9.40
CA ASP A 75 -0.18 0.51 -10.31
C ASP A 75 0.51 1.87 -10.33
N GLU A 76 0.89 2.40 -9.17
CA GLU A 76 1.64 3.66 -9.07
C GLU A 76 3.04 3.55 -9.69
N ARG A 77 3.75 2.44 -9.46
CA ARG A 77 5.05 2.21 -10.10
C ARG A 77 4.93 2.15 -11.62
N ASN A 78 3.90 1.50 -12.13
CA ASN A 78 3.64 1.41 -13.57
C ASN A 78 3.29 2.77 -14.15
N ARG A 79 2.44 3.56 -13.47
CA ARG A 79 2.10 4.93 -13.84
C ARG A 79 3.36 5.80 -13.97
N LEU A 80 4.19 5.81 -12.93
CA LEU A 80 5.45 6.56 -12.91
C LEU A 80 6.41 6.09 -14.01
N LYS A 81 6.47 4.78 -14.29
CA LYS A 81 7.32 4.25 -15.37
C LYS A 81 6.86 4.73 -16.75
N VAL A 82 5.56 4.72 -17.01
CA VAL A 82 4.98 5.20 -18.28
C VAL A 82 5.20 6.71 -18.42
N GLU A 83 4.98 7.48 -17.35
CA GLU A 83 5.22 8.92 -17.34
C GLU A 83 6.71 9.25 -17.57
N ALA A 84 7.61 8.53 -16.90
CA ALA A 84 9.05 8.68 -17.11
C ALA A 84 9.47 8.36 -18.55
N GLN A 85 8.93 7.28 -19.14
CA GLN A 85 9.23 6.91 -20.52
C GLN A 85 8.69 7.94 -21.53
N ALA A 86 7.52 8.53 -21.26
CA ALA A 86 6.96 9.61 -22.07
C ALA A 86 7.85 10.87 -21.99
N HIS A 87 8.27 11.26 -20.79
CA HIS A 87 9.19 12.38 -20.59
C HIS A 87 10.56 12.13 -21.23
N GLU A 88 11.11 10.93 -21.13
CA GLU A 88 12.36 10.56 -21.80
C GLU A 88 12.24 10.71 -23.32
N THR A 89 11.15 10.21 -23.89
CA THR A 89 10.86 10.32 -25.33
C THR A 89 10.73 11.79 -25.76
N GLU A 90 10.08 12.62 -24.95
CA GLU A 90 9.93 14.05 -25.20
C GLU A 90 11.29 14.77 -25.16
N ILE A 91 12.10 14.53 -24.13
CA ILE A 91 13.42 15.15 -23.95
C ILE A 91 14.34 14.76 -25.10
N VAL A 92 14.42 13.47 -25.44
CA VAL A 92 15.25 12.97 -26.54
C VAL A 92 14.75 13.53 -27.88
N GLY A 93 13.43 13.58 -28.08
CA GLY A 93 12.82 14.16 -29.28
C GLY A 93 13.15 15.65 -29.44
N ASN A 94 13.05 16.43 -28.36
CA ASN A 94 13.39 17.85 -28.37
C ASN A 94 14.89 18.06 -28.60
N ALA A 95 15.75 17.30 -27.92
CA ALA A 95 17.20 17.34 -28.14
C ALA A 95 17.57 16.99 -29.59
N GLY A 96 16.89 16.03 -30.21
CA GLY A 96 17.07 15.67 -31.61
C GLY A 96 16.67 16.80 -32.57
N ARG A 97 15.55 17.48 -32.32
CA ARG A 97 15.12 18.66 -33.10
C ARG A 97 16.09 19.83 -32.94
N ASP A 98 16.56 20.09 -31.73
CA ASP A 98 17.53 21.16 -31.46
C ASP A 98 18.86 20.89 -32.15
N ALA A 99 19.34 19.64 -32.11
CA ALA A 99 20.53 19.21 -32.84
C ALA A 99 20.37 19.39 -34.36
N ALA A 100 19.23 18.97 -34.93
CA ALA A 100 18.94 19.15 -36.35
C ALA A 100 18.88 20.63 -36.74
N SER A 101 18.25 21.47 -35.91
CA SER A 101 18.20 22.93 -36.10
C SER A 101 19.59 23.56 -36.09
N LYS A 102 20.43 23.20 -35.11
CA LYS A 102 21.83 23.67 -35.03
C LYS A 102 22.65 23.27 -36.25
N ILE A 103 22.50 22.04 -36.74
CA ILE A 103 23.19 21.57 -37.95
C ILE A 103 22.70 22.37 -39.17
N SER A 104 21.39 22.59 -39.31
CA SER A 104 20.83 23.39 -40.41
C SER A 104 21.34 24.83 -40.38
N ALA A 105 21.37 25.46 -39.21
CA ALA A 105 21.90 26.80 -39.02
C ALA A 105 23.40 26.88 -39.35
N ALA A 106 24.19 25.90 -38.90
CA ALA A 106 25.62 25.84 -39.21
C ALA A 106 25.88 25.68 -40.72
N ARG A 107 25.08 24.87 -41.42
CA ARG A 107 25.17 24.73 -42.88
C ARG A 107 24.85 26.03 -43.61
N ALA A 108 23.79 26.72 -43.20
CA ALA A 108 23.42 28.03 -43.76
C ALA A 108 24.52 29.08 -43.53
N GLU A 109 25.15 29.09 -42.36
CA GLU A 109 26.27 29.98 -42.06
C GLU A 109 27.49 29.66 -42.92
N ILE A 110 27.82 28.37 -43.12
CA ILE A 110 28.91 27.94 -44.02
C ILE A 110 28.63 28.42 -45.46
N GLU A 111 27.42 28.23 -45.98
CA GLU A 111 27.06 28.71 -47.32
C GLU A 111 27.21 30.24 -47.45
N SER A 112 26.78 30.98 -46.43
CA SER A 112 26.95 32.45 -46.36
C SER A 112 28.43 32.84 -46.37
N GLN A 113 29.27 32.15 -45.60
CA GLN A 113 30.70 32.40 -45.53
C GLN A 113 31.40 32.08 -46.86
N VAL A 114 31.05 30.97 -47.51
CA VAL A 114 31.57 30.61 -48.84
C VAL A 114 31.21 31.69 -49.86
N LYS A 115 29.97 32.18 -49.85
CA LYS A 115 29.53 33.24 -50.77
C LYS A 115 30.29 34.55 -50.53
N LYS A 116 30.52 34.94 -49.27
CA LYS A 116 31.34 36.11 -48.92
C LYS A 116 32.79 35.95 -49.34
N ALA A 117 33.39 34.77 -49.11
CA ALA A 117 34.76 34.47 -49.51
C ALA A 117 34.94 34.54 -51.04
N MET A 118 34.00 33.98 -51.80
CA MET A 118 34.01 34.06 -53.27
C MET A 118 33.90 35.52 -53.76
N GLN A 119 33.03 36.33 -53.17
CA GLN A 119 32.93 37.76 -53.51
C GLN A 119 34.22 38.53 -53.20
N SER A 120 34.85 38.24 -52.05
CA SER A 120 36.12 38.86 -51.67
C SER A 120 37.25 38.45 -52.63
N LEU A 121 37.31 37.17 -53.00
CA LEU A 121 38.30 36.65 -53.95
C LEU A 121 38.12 37.29 -55.33
N GLN A 122 36.89 37.43 -55.82
CA GLN A 122 36.59 38.12 -57.08
C GLN A 122 37.12 39.57 -57.05
N SER A 123 36.88 40.29 -55.94
CA SER A 123 37.37 41.66 -55.77
C SER A 123 38.90 41.75 -55.69
N GLU A 124 39.56 40.77 -55.07
CA GLU A 124 41.02 40.68 -55.07
C GLU A 124 41.60 40.36 -56.44
N VAL A 125 40.98 39.45 -57.19
CA VAL A 125 41.37 39.12 -58.57
C VAL A 125 41.25 40.36 -59.46
N ASP A 126 40.17 41.12 -59.36
CA ASP A 126 40.00 42.37 -60.12
C ASP A 126 41.07 43.42 -59.76
N LYS A 127 41.44 43.53 -58.47
CA LYS A 127 42.55 44.39 -58.02
C LYS A 127 43.90 43.93 -58.55
N MET A 128 44.17 42.62 -58.57
CA MET A 128 45.40 42.07 -59.14
C MET A 128 45.45 42.26 -60.65
N ALA A 129 44.33 42.06 -61.35
CA ALA A 129 44.23 42.29 -62.79
C ALA A 129 44.52 43.75 -63.14
N LYS A 130 43.93 44.73 -62.43
CA LYS A 130 44.27 46.15 -62.61
C LYS A 130 45.75 46.44 -62.38
N LYS A 131 46.34 45.92 -61.30
CA LYS A 131 47.79 46.07 -61.04
C LYS A 131 48.66 45.46 -62.14
N ALA A 132 48.25 44.34 -62.73
CA ALA A 132 48.96 43.72 -63.84
C ALA A 132 48.85 44.56 -65.11
N THR A 133 47.65 45.09 -65.42
CA THR A 133 47.44 45.98 -66.57
C THR A 133 48.22 47.28 -66.43
N ASP A 134 48.22 47.91 -65.25
CA ASP A 134 49.00 49.14 -64.97
C ASP A 134 50.51 48.91 -65.12
N LYS A 135 50.99 47.68 -64.90
CA LYS A 135 52.42 47.32 -65.02
C LYS A 135 52.84 46.88 -66.43
N ILE A 136 51.89 46.65 -67.33
CA ILE A 136 52.14 46.32 -68.75
C ILE A 136 51.97 47.58 -69.64
N LEU A 137 51.14 48.54 -69.22
CA LEU A 137 50.95 49.82 -69.92
C LEU A 137 51.98 50.92 -69.58
N ALA A 138 52.96 50.61 -68.72
CA ALA A 138 54.13 51.42 -68.43
C ALA A 138 55.39 50.70 -68.92
#